data_AF-A0A934GWE9-F1
#
_entry.id   AF-A0A934GWE9-F1
#
_cell.length_a   1.000
_cell.length_b   1.000
_cell.length_c   1.000
_cell.angle_alpha   90.00
_cell.angle_beta   90.00
_cell.angle_gamma   90.00
#
_symmetry.space_group_name_H-M   'P 1'
#
loop_
_entity.id
_entity.type
_entity.pdbx_description
1 polymer ?
#
loop_
_entity_poly.entity_id
_entity_poly.type
_entity_poly.pdbx_seq_one_letter_code
_entity_poly.pdbx_strand_id
1 'polypeptide(L)'
;MTLADWHNITLQHVQQALNLPYFDALQAQQKMAPMARAMQRPPERPGSPRMAAVLILLFPSELGDGLQFVLTRRHDYPGVHGGQISLPGGRREGEETFAEAALRETYEEVGVPISDVQLLGQISNVYIPPSDFFVYPYVGYTSVHPNWQPDPAEVAEVLEVSLYQLFDDSLKHSGEMTRNGATFPIKYYALNDQVVWGATAVMLSEFEGRLRTVLESL
;
A
#
# COMPACT_ATOMS: atom_id res chain seq x y z
N MET A 1 -12.68 -0.33 -20.33
CA MET A 1 -12.43 -1.56 -19.56
C MET A 1 -13.68 -1.98 -18.82
N THR A 2 -13.92 -3.28 -18.73
CA THR A 2 -15.03 -3.94 -18.03
C THR A 2 -14.52 -4.61 -16.76
N LEU A 3 -15.43 -5.04 -15.88
CA LEU A 3 -15.08 -5.86 -14.71
C LEU A 3 -14.21 -7.09 -15.08
N ALA A 4 -14.51 -7.72 -16.22
CA ALA A 4 -13.79 -8.89 -16.70
C ALA A 4 -12.33 -8.58 -17.07
N ASP A 5 -12.01 -7.35 -17.47
CA ASP A 5 -10.63 -6.95 -17.81
C ASP A 5 -9.75 -6.87 -16.56
N TRP A 6 -10.33 -6.52 -15.41
CA TRP A 6 -9.60 -6.33 -14.14
C TRP A 6 -9.31 -7.66 -13.43
N HIS A 7 -10.10 -8.71 -13.67
CA HIS A 7 -9.79 -10.07 -13.21
C HIS A 7 -8.61 -10.71 -13.96
N ASN A 8 -8.25 -10.17 -15.12
CA ASN A 8 -7.17 -10.68 -15.97
C ASN A 8 -5.83 -9.95 -15.79
N ILE A 9 -5.65 -9.23 -14.68
CA ILE A 9 -4.35 -8.60 -14.38
C ILE A 9 -3.32 -9.69 -14.09
N THR A 10 -2.24 -9.71 -14.89
CA THR A 10 -1.15 -10.67 -14.78
C THR A 10 0.09 -10.03 -14.17
N LEU A 11 1.07 -10.84 -13.77
CA LEU A 11 2.38 -10.34 -13.36
C LEU A 11 3.10 -9.56 -14.45
N GLN A 12 2.87 -9.89 -15.72
CA GLN A 12 3.45 -9.15 -16.83
C GLN A 12 2.90 -7.70 -16.86
N HIS A 13 1.60 -7.51 -16.63
CA HIS A 13 1.01 -6.18 -16.52
C HIS A 13 1.62 -5.41 -15.33
N VAL A 14 1.82 -6.07 -14.19
CA VAL A 14 2.47 -5.46 -13.02
C VAL A 14 3.90 -5.04 -13.33
N GLN A 15 4.70 -5.92 -13.94
CA GLN A 15 6.08 -5.62 -14.32
C GLN A 15 6.15 -4.46 -15.33
N GLN A 16 5.26 -4.42 -16.31
CA GLN A 16 5.16 -3.29 -17.25
C GLN A 16 4.80 -1.99 -16.53
N ALA A 17 3.86 -2.04 -15.59
CA ALA A 17 3.38 -0.88 -14.84
C ALA A 17 4.48 -0.26 -13.96
N LEU A 18 5.32 -1.11 -13.36
CA LEU A 18 6.49 -0.67 -12.58
C LEU A 18 7.58 -0.05 -13.46
N ASN A 19 7.67 -0.46 -14.73
CA ASN A 19 8.67 0.04 -15.69
C ASN A 19 8.15 1.13 -16.63
N LEU A 20 6.95 1.68 -16.39
CA LEU A 20 6.40 2.75 -17.21
C LEU A 20 7.32 3.98 -17.20
N PRO A 21 7.86 4.41 -18.36
CA PRO A 21 8.66 5.60 -18.43
C PRO A 21 7.78 6.84 -18.24
N TYR A 22 8.27 7.82 -17.47
CA TYR A 22 7.61 9.13 -17.28
C TYR A 22 6.19 9.10 -16.70
N PHE A 23 5.84 8.08 -15.90
CA PHE A 23 4.56 8.04 -15.19
C PHE A 23 4.45 9.20 -14.17
N ASP A 24 3.35 9.97 -14.22
CA ASP A 24 3.07 11.06 -13.27
C ASP A 24 2.57 10.49 -11.92
N ALA A 25 3.52 9.98 -11.15
CA ALA A 25 3.26 9.42 -9.83
C ALA A 25 2.62 10.43 -8.88
N LEU A 26 3.02 11.71 -8.94
CA LEU A 26 2.47 12.73 -8.07
C LEU A 26 0.98 12.95 -8.34
N GLN A 27 0.59 13.05 -9.61
CA GLN A 27 -0.82 13.17 -9.98
C GLN A 27 -1.62 11.94 -9.50
N ALA A 28 -1.08 10.74 -9.68
CA ALA A 28 -1.74 9.51 -9.26
C ALA A 28 -1.89 9.45 -7.73
N GLN A 29 -0.86 9.77 -6.97
CA GLN A 29 -0.89 9.87 -5.50
C GLN A 29 -1.91 10.91 -5.01
N GLN A 30 -1.99 12.08 -5.68
CA GLN A 30 -2.92 13.15 -5.32
C GLN A 30 -4.40 12.78 -5.44
N LYS A 31 -4.74 11.76 -6.24
CA LYS A 31 -6.13 11.27 -6.35
C LYS A 31 -6.67 10.81 -5.00
N MET A 32 -5.84 10.21 -4.15
CA MET A 32 -6.21 9.72 -2.81
C MET A 32 -5.55 10.46 -1.64
N ALA A 33 -4.74 11.49 -1.92
CA ALA A 33 -4.23 12.37 -0.87
C ALA A 33 -5.37 13.22 -0.26
N PRO A 34 -5.36 13.47 1.06
CA PRO A 34 -6.35 14.35 1.70
C PRO A 34 -6.24 15.80 1.19
N MET A 35 -5.03 16.25 0.83
CA MET A 35 -4.78 17.54 0.16
C MET A 35 -3.59 17.42 -0.80
N ALA A 36 -3.59 18.20 -1.89
CA ALA A 36 -2.62 18.08 -2.99
C ALA A 36 -1.13 18.26 -2.59
N ARG A 37 -0.83 19.00 -1.52
CA ARG A 37 0.53 19.20 -0.97
C ARG A 37 0.80 18.43 0.33
N ALA A 38 -0.12 17.56 0.75
CA ALA A 38 -0.04 16.90 2.06
C ALA A 38 1.03 15.81 2.15
N MET A 39 1.83 15.53 1.11
CA MET A 39 2.81 14.45 1.12
C MET A 39 4.24 14.96 0.85
N GLN A 40 4.52 16.23 1.18
CA GLN A 40 5.87 16.83 1.07
C GLN A 40 6.41 17.18 2.45
N ARG A 41 7.72 17.00 2.63
CA ARG A 41 8.40 17.39 3.86
C ARG A 41 8.60 18.91 3.88
N PRO A 42 8.11 19.63 4.91
CA PRO A 42 8.36 21.06 5.02
C PRO A 42 9.86 21.34 5.18
N PRO A 43 10.43 22.31 4.45
CA PRO A 43 11.86 22.60 4.50
C PRO A 43 12.33 23.08 5.88
N GLU A 44 11.45 23.70 6.65
CA GLU A 44 11.69 24.17 8.01
C GLU A 44 11.71 23.05 9.07
N ARG A 45 11.33 21.82 8.72
CA ARG A 45 11.27 20.72 9.69
C ARG A 45 12.68 20.26 10.08
N PRO A 46 13.08 20.36 11.36
CA PRO A 46 14.44 20.04 11.79
C PRO A 46 14.75 18.55 11.64
N GLY A 47 16.04 18.22 11.55
CA GLY A 47 16.52 16.83 11.43
C GLY A 47 16.16 16.14 10.12
N SER A 48 16.45 14.84 10.05
CA SER A 48 16.10 13.99 8.92
C SER A 48 14.82 13.20 9.19
N PRO A 49 14.00 12.90 8.17
CA PRO A 49 12.83 12.07 8.34
C PRO A 49 13.23 10.67 8.81
N ARG A 50 12.31 9.99 9.50
CA ARG A 50 12.44 8.57 9.80
C ARG A 50 12.23 7.78 8.50
N MET A 51 13.02 6.76 8.26
CA MET A 51 12.91 5.98 7.02
C MET A 51 12.15 4.69 7.29
N ALA A 52 11.22 4.36 6.40
CA ALA A 52 10.42 3.15 6.47
C ALA A 52 10.25 2.53 5.08
N ALA A 53 9.93 1.26 5.03
CA ALA A 53 9.64 0.55 3.79
C ALA A 53 8.44 -0.36 3.98
N VAL A 54 7.63 -0.50 2.94
CA VAL A 54 6.40 -1.30 2.95
C VAL A 54 6.32 -2.17 1.71
N LEU A 55 5.51 -3.23 1.77
CA LEU A 55 5.36 -4.17 0.68
C LEU A 55 3.90 -4.26 0.23
N ILE A 56 3.65 -3.96 -1.04
CA ILE A 56 2.47 -4.41 -1.78
C ILE A 56 2.78 -5.84 -2.22
N LEU A 57 2.51 -6.81 -1.34
CA LEU A 57 2.71 -8.23 -1.62
C LEU A 57 1.53 -8.77 -2.41
N LEU A 58 1.77 -9.13 -3.67
CA LEU A 58 0.81 -9.77 -4.55
C LEU A 58 0.88 -11.29 -4.43
N PHE A 59 -0.28 -11.95 -4.56
CA PHE A 59 -0.37 -13.41 -4.57
C PHE A 59 -1.60 -13.87 -5.35
N PRO A 60 -1.63 -15.10 -5.88
CA PRO A 60 -2.83 -15.63 -6.53
C PRO A 60 -3.95 -15.89 -5.52
N SER A 61 -5.18 -15.61 -5.92
CA SER A 61 -6.37 -16.02 -5.18
C SER A 61 -6.55 -17.54 -5.18
N GLU A 62 -6.94 -18.10 -4.05
CA GLU A 62 -7.30 -19.53 -3.94
C GLU A 62 -8.50 -19.90 -4.83
N LEU A 63 -9.39 -18.93 -5.10
CA LEU A 63 -10.55 -19.12 -5.98
C LEU A 63 -10.19 -19.03 -7.46
N GLY A 64 -8.96 -18.65 -7.80
CA GLY A 64 -8.47 -18.52 -9.18
C GLY A 64 -9.04 -17.31 -9.93
N ASP A 65 -9.60 -16.33 -9.22
CA ASP A 65 -10.27 -15.15 -9.77
C ASP A 65 -9.36 -13.91 -9.91
N GLY A 66 -8.04 -14.11 -9.81
CA GLY A 66 -7.02 -13.09 -10.11
C GLY A 66 -5.96 -12.95 -9.02
N LEU A 67 -5.29 -11.80 -9.03
CA LEU A 67 -4.31 -11.42 -8.01
C LEU A 67 -5.01 -10.75 -6.82
N GLN A 68 -4.50 -11.03 -5.63
CA GLN A 68 -4.82 -10.35 -4.38
C GLN A 68 -3.57 -9.63 -3.86
N PHE A 69 -3.78 -8.75 -2.88
CA PHE A 69 -2.71 -8.18 -2.07
C PHE A 69 -3.11 -8.14 -0.61
N VAL A 70 -2.12 -8.11 0.28
CA VAL A 70 -2.34 -8.13 1.72
C VAL A 70 -2.31 -6.72 2.31
N LEU A 71 -3.20 -6.48 3.26
CA LEU A 71 -3.17 -5.38 4.20
C LEU A 71 -3.22 -5.94 5.62
N THR A 72 -2.71 -5.19 6.58
CA THR A 72 -2.78 -5.51 8.00
C THR A 72 -3.63 -4.46 8.72
N ARG A 73 -4.42 -4.88 9.69
CA ARG A 73 -5.02 -3.99 10.68
C ARG A 73 -4.19 -4.05 11.96
N ARG A 74 -3.73 -2.90 12.42
CA ARG A 74 -3.10 -2.80 13.75
C ARG A 74 -4.15 -2.90 14.85
N HIS A 75 -3.75 -3.40 16.02
CA HIS A 75 -4.60 -3.37 17.21
C HIS A 75 -5.13 -1.96 17.50
N ASP A 76 -6.27 -1.87 18.15
CA ASP A 76 -6.79 -0.58 18.61
C ASP A 76 -6.05 -0.19 19.90
N TYR A 77 -5.41 0.98 19.90
CA TYR A 77 -4.68 1.50 21.04
C TYR A 77 -4.68 3.04 21.03
N PRO A 78 -4.45 3.70 22.19
CA PRO A 78 -4.38 5.15 22.28
C PRO A 78 -3.09 5.66 21.61
N GLY A 79 -3.08 5.70 20.30
CA GLY A 79 -1.94 6.08 19.49
C GLY A 79 -2.36 6.52 18.09
N VAL A 80 -1.42 7.10 17.35
CA VAL A 80 -1.66 7.66 16.02
C VAL A 80 -1.95 6.63 14.93
N HIS A 81 -1.89 5.33 15.23
CA HIS A 81 -2.10 4.25 14.24
C HIS A 81 -3.04 3.14 14.73
N GLY A 82 -3.70 3.31 15.89
CA GLY A 82 -4.65 2.31 16.40
C GLY A 82 -5.77 2.03 15.39
N GLY A 83 -6.04 0.75 15.13
CA GLY A 83 -7.07 0.29 14.20
C GLY A 83 -6.85 0.65 12.72
N GLN A 84 -5.70 1.24 12.36
CA GLN A 84 -5.42 1.62 10.98
C GLN A 84 -5.10 0.40 10.12
N ILE A 85 -5.51 0.49 8.86
CA ILE A 85 -5.21 -0.50 7.82
C ILE A 85 -4.03 0.00 6.99
N SER A 86 -3.00 -0.83 6.90
CA SER A 86 -1.74 -0.52 6.25
C SER A 86 -1.25 -1.65 5.37
N LEU A 87 -0.37 -1.29 4.43
CA LEU A 87 0.52 -2.27 3.84
C LEU A 87 1.47 -2.80 4.93
N PRO A 88 1.82 -4.10 4.92
CA PRO A 88 2.82 -4.60 5.85
C PRO A 88 4.16 -3.91 5.62
N GLY A 89 4.89 -3.69 6.70
CA GLY A 89 6.17 -2.99 6.66
C GLY A 89 6.41 -2.10 7.86
N GLY A 90 7.60 -1.52 7.91
CA GLY A 90 8.02 -0.77 9.08
C GLY A 90 9.32 -0.01 8.89
N ARG A 91 10.00 0.25 9.99
CA ARG A 91 11.14 1.17 10.03
C ARG A 91 12.39 0.48 9.46
N ARG A 92 13.19 1.21 8.69
CA ARG A 92 14.54 0.73 8.35
C ARG A 92 15.44 0.72 9.58
N GLU A 93 16.12 -0.40 9.81
CA GLU A 93 17.05 -0.60 10.92
C GLU A 93 18.49 -0.76 10.45
N GLY A 94 19.43 -0.14 11.18
CA GLY A 94 20.86 -0.21 10.88
C GLY A 94 21.20 0.10 9.42
N GLU A 95 21.95 -0.82 8.81
CA GLU A 95 22.49 -0.67 7.46
C GLU A 95 21.69 -1.42 6.38
N GLU A 96 20.54 -2.03 6.73
CA GLU A 96 19.74 -2.81 5.78
C GLU A 96 19.20 -1.94 4.64
N THR A 97 19.16 -2.44 3.42
CA THR A 97 18.49 -1.79 2.30
C THR A 97 16.99 -1.62 2.58
N PHE A 98 16.33 -0.66 1.92
CA PHE A 98 14.88 -0.49 2.09
C PHE A 98 14.07 -1.72 1.62
N ALA A 99 14.60 -2.46 0.64
CA ALA A 99 14.03 -3.72 0.20
C ALA A 99 14.11 -4.79 1.30
N GLU A 100 15.27 -4.93 1.96
CA GLU A 100 15.45 -5.83 3.11
C GLU A 100 14.51 -5.46 4.26
N ALA A 101 14.38 -4.16 4.57
CA ALA A 101 13.44 -3.67 5.58
C ALA A 101 11.99 -4.07 5.26
N ALA A 102 11.52 -3.83 4.03
CA ALA A 102 10.15 -4.18 3.63
C ALA A 102 9.89 -5.70 3.76
N LEU A 103 10.86 -6.52 3.37
CA LEU A 103 10.75 -7.98 3.44
C LEU A 103 10.80 -8.50 4.87
N ARG A 104 11.74 -7.99 5.69
CA ARG A 104 11.88 -8.34 7.11
C ARG A 104 10.61 -8.00 7.87
N GLU A 105 10.14 -6.76 7.75
CA GLU A 105 8.94 -6.30 8.45
C GLU A 105 7.69 -7.05 7.99
N THR A 106 7.56 -7.36 6.68
CA THR A 106 6.45 -8.21 6.21
C THR A 106 6.52 -9.62 6.79
N TYR A 107 7.72 -10.21 6.88
CA TYR A 107 7.89 -11.51 7.53
C TYR A 107 7.53 -11.44 9.02
N GLU A 108 7.97 -10.41 9.74
CA GLU A 108 7.65 -10.22 11.16
C GLU A 108 6.15 -10.02 11.38
N GLU A 109 5.49 -9.18 10.59
CA GLU A 109 4.08 -8.85 10.79
C GLU A 109 3.10 -9.95 10.35
N VAL A 110 3.36 -10.64 9.23
CA VAL A 110 2.41 -11.59 8.62
C VAL A 110 2.97 -12.98 8.32
N GLY A 111 4.25 -13.22 8.60
CA GLY A 111 4.86 -14.55 8.57
C GLY A 111 5.26 -15.07 7.19
N VAL A 112 5.20 -14.25 6.14
CA VAL A 112 5.55 -14.67 4.77
C VAL A 112 7.07 -14.79 4.64
N PRO A 113 7.63 -16.00 4.39
CA PRO A 113 9.07 -16.16 4.30
C PRO A 113 9.68 -15.29 3.21
N ILE A 114 10.77 -14.60 3.54
CA ILE A 114 11.49 -13.70 2.63
C ILE A 114 11.91 -14.44 1.34
N SER A 115 12.28 -15.73 1.45
CA SER A 115 12.68 -16.58 0.32
C SER A 115 11.57 -16.81 -0.71
N ASP A 116 10.33 -16.65 -0.30
CA ASP A 116 9.15 -16.96 -1.13
C ASP A 116 8.68 -15.72 -1.90
N VAL A 117 9.20 -14.54 -1.54
CA VAL A 117 8.84 -13.26 -2.14
C VAL A 117 9.82 -12.89 -3.24
N GLN A 118 9.32 -12.83 -4.48
CA GLN A 118 10.00 -12.19 -5.58
C GLN A 118 9.72 -10.68 -5.56
N LEU A 119 10.73 -9.86 -5.31
CA LEU A 119 10.60 -8.42 -5.51
C LEU A 119 10.53 -8.08 -7.01
N LEU A 120 9.46 -7.37 -7.39
CA LEU A 120 9.20 -6.96 -8.77
C LEU A 120 9.74 -5.56 -9.06
N GLY A 121 9.76 -4.69 -8.06
CA GLY A 121 10.25 -3.32 -8.19
C GLY A 121 9.72 -2.41 -7.09
N GLN A 122 9.83 -1.10 -7.33
CA GLN A 122 9.48 -0.05 -6.39
C GLN A 122 8.62 1.00 -7.10
N ILE A 123 7.65 1.56 -6.38
CA ILE A 123 6.91 2.76 -6.82
C ILE A 123 7.46 4.01 -6.10
N SER A 124 6.92 5.19 -6.38
CA SER A 124 7.50 6.43 -5.88
C SER A 124 7.41 6.54 -4.36
N ASN A 125 8.44 7.12 -3.74
CA ASN A 125 8.49 7.32 -2.29
C ASN A 125 7.42 8.31 -1.82
N VAL A 126 6.94 8.12 -0.60
CA VAL A 126 5.88 8.94 -0.03
C VAL A 126 6.32 9.49 1.33
N TYR A 127 6.27 10.81 1.50
CA TYR A 127 6.48 11.44 2.79
C TYR A 127 5.17 11.56 3.57
N ILE A 128 5.19 11.19 4.85
CA ILE A 128 4.03 11.14 5.74
C ILE A 128 4.17 12.24 6.81
N PRO A 129 3.53 13.42 6.66
CA PRO A 129 3.72 14.53 7.58
C PRO A 129 3.35 14.28 9.05
N PRO A 130 2.26 13.56 9.40
CA PRO A 130 1.90 13.43 10.82
C PRO A 130 2.95 12.65 11.61
N SER A 131 3.75 11.81 10.94
CA SER A 131 4.74 10.95 11.57
C SER A 131 6.19 11.25 11.14
N ASP A 132 6.43 12.20 10.23
CA ASP A 132 7.76 12.51 9.67
C ASP A 132 8.49 11.28 9.10
N PHE A 133 7.72 10.31 8.58
CA PHE A 133 8.28 9.16 7.88
C PHE A 133 8.45 9.45 6.39
N PHE A 134 9.51 8.93 5.80
CA PHE A 134 9.70 8.81 4.36
C PHE A 134 9.66 7.32 3.99
N VAL A 135 8.60 6.94 3.29
CA VAL A 135 8.23 5.54 3.05
C VAL A 135 8.63 5.12 1.64
N TYR A 136 9.27 3.96 1.55
CA TYR A 136 9.74 3.32 0.32
C TYR A 136 8.83 2.13 0.00
N PRO A 137 7.88 2.24 -0.96
CA PRO A 137 6.92 1.19 -1.25
C PRO A 137 7.46 0.26 -2.32
N TYR A 138 7.60 -1.02 -1.97
CA TYR A 138 7.98 -2.09 -2.88
C TYR A 138 6.76 -2.89 -3.32
N VAL A 139 6.86 -3.49 -4.51
CA VAL A 139 5.90 -4.48 -5.00
C VAL A 139 6.59 -5.83 -5.06
N GLY A 140 6.04 -6.81 -4.37
CA GLY A 140 6.52 -8.18 -4.33
C GLY A 140 5.46 -9.15 -4.81
N TYR A 141 5.87 -10.38 -5.09
CA TYR A 141 4.96 -11.45 -5.49
C TYR A 141 5.37 -12.79 -4.89
N THR A 142 4.40 -13.57 -4.41
CA THR A 142 4.56 -15.00 -4.10
C THR A 142 3.78 -15.84 -5.12
N SER A 143 4.37 -16.94 -5.59
CA SER A 143 3.74 -17.82 -6.59
C SER A 143 2.57 -18.66 -6.04
N VAL A 144 2.40 -18.66 -4.73
CA VAL A 144 1.34 -19.37 -4.00
C VAL A 144 0.64 -18.41 -3.03
N HIS A 145 -0.58 -18.76 -2.65
CA HIS A 145 -1.28 -18.11 -1.56
C HIS A 145 -0.48 -18.27 -0.25
N PRO A 146 -0.21 -17.18 0.51
CA PRO A 146 0.61 -17.27 1.71
C PRO A 146 -0.12 -17.88 2.92
N ASN A 147 0.59 -18.72 3.68
CA ASN A 147 0.13 -19.19 4.98
C ASN A 147 0.38 -18.12 6.05
N TRP A 148 -0.62 -17.28 6.31
CA TRP A 148 -0.50 -16.16 7.24
C TRP A 148 -0.21 -16.60 8.68
N GLN A 149 0.79 -15.96 9.29
CA GLN A 149 1.13 -16.09 10.70
C GLN A 149 1.28 -14.68 11.28
N PRO A 150 0.17 -13.97 11.54
CA PRO A 150 0.24 -12.60 12.03
C PRO A 150 0.89 -12.52 13.41
N ASP A 151 1.76 -11.53 13.62
CA ASP A 151 2.28 -11.25 14.96
C ASP A 151 1.13 -10.73 15.84
N PRO A 152 0.74 -11.46 16.90
CA PRO A 152 -0.35 -11.06 17.78
C PRO A 152 -0.08 -9.75 18.54
N ALA A 153 1.17 -9.28 18.62
CA ALA A 153 1.50 -7.99 19.24
C ALA A 153 1.22 -6.79 18.32
N GLU A 154 1.35 -6.98 17.01
CA GLU A 154 1.34 -5.91 16.01
C GLU A 154 0.05 -5.91 15.17
N VAL A 155 -0.40 -7.11 14.77
CA VAL A 155 -1.45 -7.33 13.78
C VAL A 155 -2.69 -7.94 14.43
N ALA A 156 -3.78 -7.19 14.40
CA ALA A 156 -5.09 -7.65 14.84
C ALA A 156 -5.80 -8.49 13.79
N GLU A 157 -5.58 -8.17 12.51
CA GLU A 157 -6.27 -8.81 11.39
C GLU A 157 -5.40 -8.73 10.13
N VAL A 158 -5.38 -9.82 9.35
CA VAL A 158 -4.83 -9.86 7.99
C VAL A 158 -5.99 -9.77 7.01
N LEU A 159 -5.89 -8.83 6.06
CA LEU A 159 -6.92 -8.56 5.07
C LEU A 159 -6.38 -8.91 3.69
N GLU A 160 -6.99 -9.89 3.04
CA GLU A 160 -6.70 -10.24 1.64
C GLU A 160 -7.64 -9.48 0.71
N VAL A 161 -7.10 -8.54 -0.05
CA VAL A 161 -7.90 -7.68 -0.92
C VAL A 161 -7.69 -8.09 -2.36
N SER A 162 -8.79 -8.35 -3.08
CA SER A 162 -8.72 -8.58 -4.52
C SER A 162 -8.19 -7.32 -5.22
N LEU A 163 -7.18 -7.49 -6.08
CA LEU A 163 -6.57 -6.38 -6.81
C LEU A 163 -7.61 -5.62 -7.65
N TYR A 164 -8.62 -6.32 -8.14
CA TYR A 164 -9.79 -5.76 -8.83
C TYR A 164 -10.42 -4.59 -8.05
N GLN A 165 -10.52 -4.67 -6.72
CA GLN A 165 -11.21 -3.67 -5.91
C GLN A 165 -10.53 -2.29 -5.99
N LEU A 166 -9.23 -2.21 -6.30
CA LEU A 166 -8.58 -0.93 -6.56
C LEU A 166 -9.15 -0.24 -7.81
N PHE A 167 -9.64 -1.00 -8.78
CA PHE A 167 -10.12 -0.46 -10.05
C PHE A 167 -11.61 -0.11 -10.03
N ASP A 168 -12.36 -0.62 -9.06
CA ASP A 168 -13.75 -0.28 -8.88
C ASP A 168 -13.88 1.17 -8.36
N ASP A 169 -14.44 2.06 -9.17
CA ASP A 169 -14.64 3.45 -8.79
C ASP A 169 -15.80 3.60 -7.79
N SER A 170 -16.70 2.61 -7.68
CA SER A 170 -17.75 2.61 -6.66
C SER A 170 -17.21 2.36 -5.25
N LEU A 171 -16.00 1.82 -5.12
CA LEU A 171 -15.31 1.62 -3.84
C LEU A 171 -14.41 2.80 -3.45
N LYS A 172 -14.44 3.89 -4.23
CA LYS A 172 -13.63 5.10 -3.99
C LYS A 172 -14.51 6.22 -3.49
N HIS A 173 -14.21 6.73 -2.31
CA HIS A 173 -15.07 7.71 -1.65
C HIS A 173 -14.29 8.90 -1.10
N SER A 174 -15.03 9.98 -0.86
CA SER A 174 -14.60 11.10 -0.04
C SER A 174 -15.50 11.16 1.20
N GLY A 175 -14.92 11.49 2.35
CA GLY A 175 -15.65 11.60 3.60
C GLY A 175 -14.89 12.43 4.61
N GLU A 176 -15.29 12.34 5.87
CA GLU A 176 -14.64 13.03 6.98
C GLU A 176 -14.19 12.02 8.03
N MET A 177 -13.04 12.27 8.64
CA MET A 177 -12.51 11.48 9.75
C MET A 177 -12.30 12.40 10.94
N THR A 178 -12.80 11.98 12.11
CA THR A 178 -12.54 12.69 13.37
C THR A 178 -11.45 11.96 14.13
N ARG A 179 -10.33 12.66 14.39
CA ARG A 179 -9.23 12.12 15.19
C ARG A 179 -8.66 13.19 16.10
N ASN A 180 -8.40 12.84 17.36
CA ASN A 180 -7.88 13.76 18.38
C ASN A 180 -8.72 15.06 18.51
N GLY A 181 -10.04 14.94 18.36
CA GLY A 181 -10.96 16.09 18.43
C GLY A 181 -10.97 17.00 17.21
N ALA A 182 -10.21 16.69 16.15
CA ALA A 182 -10.23 17.41 14.88
C ALA A 182 -10.88 16.55 13.79
N THR A 183 -11.80 17.16 13.05
CA THR A 183 -12.42 16.56 11.86
C THR A 183 -11.73 17.09 10.61
N PHE A 184 -11.32 16.20 9.72
CA PHE A 184 -10.68 16.57 8.47
C PHE A 184 -11.19 15.71 7.31
N PRO A 185 -11.20 16.26 6.09
CA PRO A 185 -11.61 15.50 4.92
C PRO A 185 -10.59 14.39 4.62
N ILE A 186 -11.10 13.24 4.23
CA ILE A 186 -10.32 12.11 3.75
C ILE A 186 -10.86 11.63 2.40
N LYS A 187 -9.96 11.04 1.63
CA LYS A 187 -10.31 10.15 0.52
C LYS A 187 -9.87 8.75 0.90
N TYR A 188 -10.66 7.76 0.52
CA TYR A 188 -10.42 6.39 0.92
C TYR A 188 -10.94 5.39 -0.09
N TYR A 189 -10.34 4.21 -0.06
CA TYR A 189 -10.89 3.01 -0.67
C TYR A 189 -11.72 2.26 0.39
N ALA A 190 -12.89 1.76 0.01
CA ALA A 190 -13.71 0.81 0.78
C ALA A 190 -13.34 -0.63 0.37
N LEU A 191 -12.22 -1.14 0.87
CA LEU A 191 -11.68 -2.45 0.50
C LEU A 191 -12.14 -3.51 1.51
N ASN A 192 -12.82 -4.57 1.07
CA ASN A 192 -13.49 -5.54 1.95
C ASN A 192 -14.35 -4.85 3.04
N ASP A 193 -15.11 -3.82 2.65
CA ASP A 193 -15.91 -2.96 3.53
C ASP A 193 -15.09 -2.18 4.58
N GLN A 194 -13.76 -2.11 4.42
CA GLN A 194 -12.88 -1.38 5.31
C GLN A 194 -12.41 -0.05 4.73
N VAL A 195 -12.31 0.97 5.60
CA VAL A 195 -11.82 2.29 5.22
C VAL A 195 -10.29 2.31 5.15
N VAL A 196 -9.76 2.23 3.93
CA VAL A 196 -8.32 2.33 3.66
C VAL A 196 -7.99 3.73 3.17
N TRP A 197 -7.26 4.50 3.98
CA TRP A 197 -7.02 5.94 3.78
C TRP A 197 -5.57 6.33 4.10
N GLY A 198 -5.23 7.60 3.87
CA GLY A 198 -3.92 8.14 4.24
C GLY A 198 -2.78 7.58 3.40
N ALA A 199 -1.64 7.29 4.03
CA ALA A 199 -0.42 6.82 3.37
C ALA A 199 -0.66 5.60 2.47
N THR A 200 -1.38 4.62 3.01
CA THR A 200 -1.75 3.37 2.32
C THR A 200 -2.54 3.67 1.04
N ALA A 201 -3.60 4.47 1.14
CA ALA A 201 -4.42 4.83 -0.03
C ALA A 201 -3.62 5.64 -1.07
N VAL A 202 -2.72 6.52 -0.63
CA VAL A 202 -1.86 7.29 -1.54
C VAL A 202 -0.94 6.38 -2.35
N MET A 203 -0.29 5.40 -1.70
CA MET A 203 0.58 4.43 -2.38
C MET A 203 -0.21 3.52 -3.32
N LEU A 204 -1.38 3.02 -2.87
CA LEU A 204 -2.27 2.20 -3.70
C LEU A 204 -2.80 2.97 -4.92
N SER A 205 -3.06 4.26 -4.80
CA SER A 205 -3.50 5.13 -5.90
C SER A 205 -2.44 5.31 -6.98
N GLU A 206 -1.16 5.37 -6.60
CA GLU A 206 -0.08 5.33 -7.59
C GLU A 206 -0.04 3.97 -8.30
N PHE A 207 -0.08 2.89 -7.52
CA PHE A 207 -0.01 1.53 -8.06
C PHE A 207 -1.18 1.23 -9.03
N GLU A 208 -2.40 1.59 -8.63
CA GLU A 208 -3.61 1.54 -9.47
C GLU A 208 -3.41 2.35 -10.75
N GLY A 209 -2.94 3.60 -10.63
CA GLY A 209 -2.74 4.48 -11.79
C GLY A 209 -1.76 3.90 -12.81
N ARG A 210 -0.64 3.32 -12.34
CA ARG A 210 0.35 2.66 -13.22
C ARG A 210 -0.26 1.48 -13.95
N LEU A 211 -1.00 0.62 -13.25
CA LEU A 211 -1.66 -0.53 -13.85
C LEU A 211 -2.73 -0.09 -14.87
N ARG A 212 -3.55 0.92 -14.55
CA ARG A 212 -4.52 1.48 -15.50
C ARG A 212 -3.85 1.93 -16.79
N THR A 213 -2.73 2.66 -16.70
CA THR A 213 -2.00 3.11 -17.89
C THR A 213 -1.57 1.95 -18.78
N VAL A 214 -1.09 0.83 -18.20
CA VAL A 214 -0.75 -0.36 -18.98
C VAL A 214 -1.99 -0.97 -19.62
N LEU A 215 -3.05 -1.18 -18.85
CA LEU A 215 -4.26 -1.86 -19.30
C LEU A 215 -5.05 -1.07 -20.35
N GLU A 216 -5.03 0.26 -20.29
CA GLU A 216 -5.68 1.15 -21.27
C GLU A 216 -4.86 1.34 -22.55
N SER A 217 -3.58 0.94 -22.55
CA SER A 217 -2.69 0.99 -23.72
C SER A 217 -2.69 -0.30 -24.55
N LEU A 218 -3.49 -1.29 -24.13
CA LEU A 218 -3.73 -2.56 -24.84
C LEU A 218 -4.93 -2.44 -25.78
#